data_AF-A0A1Y0C766-F1
#
_entry.id   AF-A0A1Y0C766-F1
#
_cell.length_a   1.000
_cell.length_b   1.000
_cell.length_c   1.000
_cell.angle_alpha   90.00
_cell.angle_beta   90.00
_cell.angle_gamma   90.00
#
_symmetry.space_group_name_H-M   'P 1'
#
loop_
_entity.id
_entity.type
_entity.pdbx_description
1 polymer ?
#
loop_
_entity_poly.entity_id
_entity_poly.type
_entity_poly.pdbx_seq_one_letter_code
_entity_poly.pdbx_strand_id
1 'polypeptide(L)'
;MSYHVMDLVRERATERDWELIFDSGPNGDLRTIVWEQRCHEGAGEPLELEITFNVDGRVIQTEKRQDGKWHQRTTPTHEFASTAVHLETLSMI
;
A
#
# COMPACT_ATOMS: atom_id res chain seq x y z
N MET A 1 2.03 -22.07 7.89
CA MET A 1 1.88 -20.91 7.00
C MET A 1 1.23 -19.82 7.83
N SER A 2 1.95 -18.73 8.10
CA SER A 2 1.35 -17.52 8.67
C SER A 2 0.91 -16.65 7.49
N TYR A 3 -0.36 -16.28 7.48
CA TYR A 3 -0.91 -15.35 6.50
C TYR A 3 -0.83 -13.94 7.09
N HIS A 4 -0.12 -13.05 6.41
CA HIS A 4 0.12 -11.69 6.87
C HIS A 4 -0.75 -10.70 6.11
N VAL A 5 -0.97 -9.53 6.69
CA VAL A 5 -1.68 -8.40 6.04
C VAL A 5 -1.08 -8.09 4.67
N MET A 6 0.24 -8.17 4.55
CA MET A 6 0.94 -7.94 3.29
C MET A 6 0.56 -8.94 2.19
N ASP A 7 0.30 -10.20 2.55
CA ASP A 7 -0.15 -11.21 1.58
C ASP A 7 -1.53 -10.81 1.03
N LEU A 8 -2.45 -10.38 1.90
CA LEU A 8 -3.76 -9.88 1.51
C LEU A 8 -3.68 -8.61 0.65
N VAL A 9 -2.81 -7.67 1.01
CA VAL A 9 -2.55 -6.45 0.23
C VAL A 9 -2.05 -6.80 -1.17
N ARG A 10 -1.13 -7.77 -1.29
CA ARG A 10 -0.61 -8.23 -2.59
C ARG A 10 -1.68 -8.92 -3.42
N GLU A 11 -2.51 -9.75 -2.80
CA GLU A 11 -3.64 -10.41 -3.49
C GLU A 11 -4.62 -9.39 -4.04
N ARG A 12 -5.02 -8.39 -3.25
CA ARG A 12 -5.90 -7.29 -3.71
C ARG A 12 -5.28 -6.44 -4.80
N ALA A 13 -3.98 -6.15 -4.69
CA ALA A 13 -3.26 -5.39 -5.71
C ALA A 13 -3.28 -6.13 -7.04
N THR A 14 -3.03 -7.44 -7.00
CA THR A 14 -3.09 -8.30 -8.18
C THR A 14 -4.52 -8.37 -8.75
N GLU A 15 -5.56 -8.45 -7.90
CA GLU A 15 -6.96 -8.49 -8.31
C GLU A 15 -7.41 -7.23 -9.08
N ARG A 16 -6.80 -6.07 -8.80
CA ARG A 16 -7.16 -4.78 -9.40
C ARG A 16 -6.10 -4.23 -10.36
N ASP A 17 -5.26 -5.11 -10.89
CA ASP A 17 -4.23 -4.81 -11.89
C ASP A 17 -3.21 -3.74 -11.44
N TRP A 18 -2.90 -3.72 -10.15
CA TRP A 18 -1.79 -2.93 -9.62
C TRP A 18 -0.48 -3.71 -9.77
N GLU A 19 0.52 -3.09 -10.40
CA GLU A 19 1.85 -3.66 -10.55
C GLU A 19 2.74 -3.28 -9.37
N LEU A 20 3.47 -4.27 -8.81
CA LEU A 20 4.49 -4.00 -7.81
C LEU A 20 5.71 -3.36 -8.47
N ILE A 21 6.04 -2.12 -8.10
CA ILE A 21 7.19 -1.39 -8.65
C ILE A 21 8.37 -1.27 -7.69
N PHE A 22 8.13 -1.38 -6.37
CA PHE A 22 9.18 -1.31 -5.36
C PHE A 22 8.84 -2.10 -4.10
N ASP A 23 9.82 -2.77 -3.51
CA ASP A 23 9.74 -3.44 -2.21
C ASP A 23 11.10 -3.32 -1.52
N SER A 24 11.15 -2.64 -0.37
CA SER A 24 12.39 -2.46 0.40
C SER A 24 12.91 -3.75 1.06
N GLY A 25 12.11 -4.81 1.04
CA GLY A 25 12.46 -6.11 1.60
C GLY A 25 12.28 -6.20 3.12
N PRO A 26 12.44 -7.41 3.70
CA PRO A 26 12.10 -7.71 5.08
C PRO A 26 13.17 -7.35 6.12
N ASN A 27 14.34 -6.85 5.70
CA ASN A 27 15.52 -6.71 6.56
C ASN A 27 15.62 -5.35 7.28
N GLY A 28 14.61 -4.50 7.18
CA GLY A 28 14.57 -3.19 7.84
C GLY A 28 13.59 -3.16 9.01
N ASP A 29 13.77 -2.18 9.91
CA ASP A 29 12.78 -1.86 10.95
C ASP A 29 11.42 -1.45 10.35
N LEU A 30 11.47 -0.95 9.12
CA LEU A 30 10.34 -0.64 8.28
C LEU A 30 10.47 -1.34 6.94
N ARG A 31 9.35 -1.81 6.41
CA ARG A 31 9.24 -2.32 5.05
C ARG A 31 8.30 -1.45 4.25
N THR A 32 8.79 -0.84 3.18
CA THR A 32 8.01 0.00 2.28
C THR A 32 7.79 -0.73 0.98
N ILE A 33 6.54 -0.75 0.52
CA ILE A 33 6.15 -1.38 -0.73
C ILE A 33 5.35 -0.36 -1.54
N VAL A 34 5.66 -0.24 -2.83
CA VAL A 34 5.00 0.67 -3.75
C VAL A 34 4.39 -0.10 -4.90
N TRP A 35 3.10 0.13 -5.12
CA TRP A 35 2.37 -0.37 -6.27
C TRP A 35 2.00 0.78 -7.20
N GLU A 36 1.95 0.49 -8.49
CA GLU A 36 1.50 1.40 -9.53
C GLU A 36 0.30 0.78 -10.24
N GLN A 37 -0.81 1.52 -10.31
CA GLN A 37 -1.90 1.21 -11.21
C GLN A 37 -1.67 1.98 -12.52
N ARG A 38 -1.40 1.24 -13.60
CA ARG A 38 -1.35 1.83 -14.93
C ARG A 38 -2.77 2.18 -15.36
N CYS A 39 -3.03 3.46 -15.59
CA CYS A 39 -4.24 3.86 -16.30
C CYS A 39 -4.14 3.32 -17.75
N HIS A 40 -5.14 2.56 -18.18
CA HIS A 40 -5.29 2.21 -19.59
C HIS A 40 -5.26 3.49 -20.45
N GLU A 41 -4.67 3.40 -21.64
CA GLU A 41 -4.46 4.54 -22.55
C GLU A 41 -5.71 5.43 -22.64
N GLY A 42 -5.58 6.68 -22.17
CA GLY A 42 -6.64 7.68 -22.19
C GLY A 42 -7.40 7.90 -20.87
N ALA A 43 -7.14 7.12 -19.82
CA ALA A 43 -7.86 7.21 -18.54
C ALA A 43 -7.25 8.17 -17.50
N GLY A 44 -6.03 8.67 -17.72
CA GLY A 44 -5.37 9.65 -16.84
C GLY A 44 -3.95 9.23 -16.43
N GLU A 45 -3.38 9.98 -15.49
CA GLU A 45 -2.03 9.75 -14.95
C GLU A 45 -1.98 8.48 -14.08
N PRO A 46 -0.85 7.74 -14.08
CA PRO A 46 -0.69 6.55 -13.26
C PRO A 46 -0.82 6.87 -11.78
N LEU A 47 -1.41 5.92 -11.05
CA LEU A 47 -1.66 6.06 -9.63
C LEU A 47 -0.68 5.19 -8.85
N GLU A 48 0.08 5.81 -7.96
CA GLU A 48 1.01 5.11 -7.08
C GLU A 48 0.40 4.98 -5.68
N LEU A 49 0.61 3.83 -5.06
CA LEU A 49 0.27 3.56 -3.67
C LEU A 49 1.50 3.03 -2.96
N GLU A 50 2.01 3.80 -2.02
CA GLU A 50 3.06 3.42 -1.09
C GLU A 50 2.45 2.99 0.24
N ILE A 51 2.90 1.85 0.76
CA ILE A 51 2.49 1.32 2.06
C ILE A 51 3.75 1.00 2.84
N THR A 52 3.84 1.56 4.04
CA THR A 52 4.92 1.25 4.98
C THR A 52 4.38 0.38 6.11
N PHE A 53 5.09 -0.72 6.35
CA PHE A 53 4.84 -1.70 7.39
C PHE A 53 5.92 -1.59 8.48
N ASN A 54 5.56 -1.88 9.73
CA ASN A 54 6.53 -2.07 10.81
C ASN A 54 7.09 -3.51 10.82
N VAL A 55 8.03 -3.78 11.74
CA VAL A 55 8.61 -5.12 11.98
C VAL A 55 7.59 -6.23 12.25
N ASP A 56 6.41 -5.89 12.79
CA ASP A 56 5.33 -6.84 13.06
C ASP A 56 4.44 -7.11 11.84
N GLY A 57 4.71 -6.44 10.71
CA GLY A 57 3.92 -6.54 9.49
C GLY A 57 2.60 -5.75 9.53
N ARG A 58 2.47 -4.76 10.43
CA ARG A 58 1.32 -3.85 10.49
C ARG A 58 1.56 -2.62 9.63
N VAL A 59 0.51 -2.15 8.96
CA VAL A 59 0.57 -0.89 8.21
C VAL A 59 0.68 0.29 9.19
N ILE A 60 1.73 1.09 9.03
CA ILE A 60 1.95 2.33 9.78
C ILE A 60 1.77 3.59 8.94
N GLN A 61 1.73 3.45 7.61
CA GLN A 61 1.49 4.57 6.71
C GLN A 61 1.01 4.07 5.35
N THR A 62 0.02 4.74 4.79
CA THR A 62 -0.33 4.62 3.36
C THR A 62 -0.34 5.96 2.69
N GLU A 63 0.04 5.94 1.42
CA GLU A 63 0.40 7.12 0.68
C GLU A 63 0.01 6.95 -0.78
N LYS A 64 -0.92 7.77 -1.25
CA LYS A 64 -1.41 7.76 -2.61
C LYS A 64 -0.82 8.94 -3.37
N ARG A 65 -0.09 8.66 -4.44
CA ARG A 65 0.51 9.65 -5.32
C ARG A 65 -0.06 9.52 -6.73
N GLN A 66 -0.08 10.63 -7.45
CA GLN A 66 -0.43 10.69 -8.87
C GLN A 66 0.48 11.75 -9.48
N ASP A 67 1.17 11.44 -10.59
CA ASP A 67 2.14 12.36 -11.21
C ASP A 67 3.19 12.88 -10.20
N GLY A 68 3.70 12.01 -9.33
CA GLY A 68 4.64 12.38 -8.26
C GLY A 68 4.10 13.36 -7.21
N LYS A 69 2.81 13.74 -7.27
CA LYS A 69 2.15 14.61 -6.28
C LYS A 69 1.40 13.80 -5.25
N TRP A 70 1.39 14.31 -4.03
CA TRP A 70 0.66 13.73 -2.91
C TRP A 70 -0.83 14.01 -3.02
N HIS A 71 -1.65 12.96 -3.09
CA HIS A 71 -3.10 13.08 -3.08
C HIS A 71 -3.70 12.73 -1.72
N GLN A 72 -3.18 11.68 -1.08
CA GLN A 72 -3.69 11.23 0.21
C GLN A 72 -2.56 10.59 1.02
N ARG A 73 -2.51 10.90 2.31
CA ARG A 73 -1.62 10.25 3.27
C ARG A 73 -2.46 9.87 4.49
N THR A 74 -2.37 8.61 4.88
CA THR A 74 -3.05 8.09 6.08
C THR A 74 -2.01 7.49 7.01
N THR A 75 -1.98 7.95 8.26
CA THR A 75 -1.10 7.47 9.33
C THR A 75 -1.97 7.10 10.53
N PRO A 76 -2.00 5.82 10.98
CA PRO A 76 -2.72 5.44 12.19
C PRO A 76 -2.05 6.04 13.42
N THR A 77 -2.83 6.72 14.27
CA THR A 77 -2.35 7.35 15.52
C THR A 77 -2.31 6.39 16.72
N HIS A 78 -2.96 5.22 16.61
CA HIS A 78 -3.05 4.23 17.68
C HIS A 78 -3.02 2.79 17.14
N GLU A 79 -2.59 1.83 17.95
CA GLU A 79 -2.52 0.42 17.57
C GLU A 79 -3.88 -0.18 17.12
N PHE A 80 -4.99 0.26 17.72
CA PHE A 80 -6.35 -0.12 17.31
C PHE A 80 -6.83 0.58 16.02
N ALA A 81 -6.23 1.72 15.66
CA ALA A 81 -6.52 2.41 14.40
C ALA A 81 -5.94 1.65 13.18
N SER A 82 -5.03 0.70 13.42
CA SER A 82 -4.46 -0.13 12.36
C SER A 82 -5.54 -0.87 11.58
N THR A 83 -6.59 -1.40 12.21
CA THR A 83 -7.71 -2.08 11.50
C THR A 83 -8.41 -1.16 10.50
N ALA A 84 -8.66 0.11 10.86
CA ALA A 84 -9.27 1.07 9.96
C ALA A 84 -8.35 1.37 8.77
N VAL A 85 -7.05 1.53 9.03
CA VAL A 85 -6.05 1.72 7.97
C VAL A 85 -5.94 0.48 7.10
N HIS A 86 -5.99 -0.73 7.64
CA HIS A 86 -6.02 -1.96 6.86
C HIS A 86 -7.24 -2.01 5.95
N LEU A 87 -8.44 -1.73 6.46
CA LEU A 87 -9.68 -1.71 5.66
C LEU A 87 -9.65 -0.62 4.60
N GLU A 88 -9.18 0.58 4.95
CA GLU A 88 -9.04 1.69 4.01
C GLU A 88 -8.03 1.34 2.90
N THR A 89 -6.87 0.80 3.27
CA THR A 89 -5.86 0.30 2.34
C THR A 89 -6.44 -0.73 1.38
N LEU A 90 -7.17 -1.73 1.89
CA LEU A 90 -7.82 -2.76 1.07
C LEU A 90 -8.97 -2.21 0.20
N SER A 91 -9.56 -1.07 0.59
CA SER A 91 -10.56 -0.39 -0.24
C SER A 91 -9.91 0.44 -1.35
N MET A 92 -8.73 1.01 -1.07
CA MET A 92 -7.96 1.86 -1.98
C MET A 92 -7.24 1.09 -3.07
N ILE A 93 -6.71 -0.09 -2.72
CA ILE A 93 -6.12 -1.04 -3.66
C ILE A 93 -7.25 -1.64 -4.41
#